data_AF-E1F4C1-F1
#
_entry.id   AF-E1F4C1-F1
#
_cell.length_a   1.000
_cell.length_b   1.000
_cell.length_c   1.000
_cell.angle_alpha   90.00
_cell.angle_beta   90.00
_cell.angle_gamma   90.00
#
_symmetry.space_group_name_H-M   'P 1'
#
loop_
_entity.id
_entity.type
_entity.pdbx_description
1 polymer ?
#
loop_
_entity_poly.entity_id
_entity_poly.type
_entity_poly.pdbx_seq_one_letter_code
_entity_poly.pdbx_strand_id
1 'polypeptide(L)'
;MLPDDAFRRLSERCGLGPTVSADRVLSSKCVLCGARMDANHIVNCSQMHLHRVMRHDAISCWVTDHVVSKKRCTVIHEQKVWAEHDKANQKPDLFLPDTNQAVDIGAVQPAAMNSYYRSKVEAYGERTLPIILGTDGTLHEKTKEHLRDLGIDVLKFMAYAIFVIEYQHHKATLEYMARVNCSLKARIAVATDGKAPR
;
A
#
# COMPACT_ATOMS: atom_id res chain seq x y z
N MET A 1 9.34 5.36 -26.43
CA MET A 1 8.28 4.33 -26.42
C MET A 1 8.62 3.29 -25.35
N LEU A 2 7.59 2.80 -24.65
CA LEU A 2 7.55 1.85 -23.51
C LEU A 2 7.48 2.45 -22.09
N PRO A 3 6.24 2.73 -21.63
CA PRO A 3 5.74 2.40 -20.28
C PRO A 3 4.79 1.19 -20.29
N ASP A 4 4.28 0.79 -21.46
CA ASP A 4 3.14 -0.13 -21.58
C ASP A 4 3.47 -1.58 -21.25
N ASP A 5 4.69 -2.07 -21.54
CA ASP A 5 5.02 -3.48 -21.29
C ASP A 5 5.22 -3.80 -19.81
N ALA A 6 5.77 -2.87 -19.02
CA ALA A 6 5.92 -3.07 -17.59
C ALA A 6 4.55 -3.04 -16.90
N PHE A 7 3.70 -2.10 -17.31
CA PHE A 7 2.33 -1.97 -16.80
C PHE A 7 1.48 -3.19 -17.18
N ARG A 8 1.56 -3.65 -18.43
CA ARG A 8 0.87 -4.85 -18.92
C ARG A 8 1.32 -6.13 -18.20
N ARG A 9 2.64 -6.34 -18.05
CA ARG A 9 3.18 -7.49 -17.31
C ARG A 9 2.76 -7.49 -15.84
N LEU A 10 2.63 -6.32 -15.22
CA LEU A 10 2.16 -6.17 -13.84
C LEU A 10 0.65 -6.44 -13.74
N SER A 11 -0.16 -5.91 -14.66
CA SER A 11 -1.61 -6.14 -14.75
C SER A 11 -1.93 -7.63 -14.97
N GLU A 12 -1.21 -8.30 -15.88
CA GLU A 12 -1.34 -9.74 -16.15
C GLU A 12 -0.92 -10.59 -14.94
N ARG A 13 0.19 -10.25 -14.27
CA ARG A 13 0.63 -10.93 -13.02
C ARG A 13 -0.36 -10.75 -11.86
N CYS A 14 -1.06 -9.62 -11.82
CA CYS A 14 -2.01 -9.29 -10.75
C CYS A 14 -3.45 -9.76 -11.04
N GLY A 15 -3.70 -10.42 -12.19
CA GLY A 15 -5.04 -10.92 -12.55
C GLY A 15 -6.06 -9.80 -12.80
N LEU A 16 -5.60 -8.57 -13.03
CA LEU A 16 -6.46 -7.43 -13.33
C LEU A 16 -6.79 -7.48 -14.82
N GLY A 17 -7.95 -8.07 -15.14
CA GLY A 17 -8.58 -7.91 -16.45
C GLY A 17 -8.94 -6.44 -16.74
N PRO A 18 -9.44 -6.12 -17.94
CA PRO A 18 -9.76 -4.76 -18.33
C PRO A 18 -10.80 -4.15 -17.36
N THR A 19 -10.41 -3.05 -16.71
CA THR A 19 -11.23 -2.33 -15.74
C THR A 19 -12.44 -1.71 -16.42
N VAL A 20 -13.65 -2.21 -16.12
CA VAL A 20 -14.90 -1.61 -16.57
C VAL A 20 -15.24 -0.44 -15.64
N SER A 21 -15.51 0.72 -16.23
CA SER A 21 -15.81 2.03 -15.59
C SER A 21 -16.96 2.03 -14.55
N ALA A 22 -17.65 0.91 -14.35
CA ALA A 22 -18.86 0.80 -13.53
C ALA A 22 -18.61 0.61 -12.03
N ASP A 23 -17.38 0.35 -11.58
CA ASP A 23 -17.08 0.02 -10.16
C ASP A 23 -16.94 1.24 -9.22
N ARG A 24 -17.30 2.45 -9.67
CA ARG A 24 -17.18 3.69 -8.87
C ARG A 24 -18.21 3.85 -7.75
N VAL A 25 -19.05 2.86 -7.47
CA VAL A 25 -19.89 2.88 -6.27
C VAL A 25 -19.16 2.15 -5.15
N LEU A 26 -18.13 2.81 -4.60
CA LEU A 26 -17.57 2.43 -3.31
C LEU A 26 -18.74 2.45 -2.31
N SER A 27 -19.12 1.28 -1.80
CA SER A 27 -20.07 1.12 -0.69
C SER A 27 -19.88 2.24 0.32
N SER A 28 -20.95 2.91 0.78
CA SER A 28 -20.87 4.01 1.76
C SER A 28 -20.23 3.58 3.10
N LYS A 29 -20.05 2.28 3.29
CA LYS A 29 -19.35 1.66 4.42
C LYS A 29 -18.25 0.72 3.94
N CYS A 30 -17.12 0.74 4.63
CA CYS A 30 -16.05 -0.23 4.52
C CYS A 30 -16.59 -1.61 4.67
N VAL A 31 -16.36 -2.39 3.64
CA VAL A 31 -16.82 -3.76 3.61
C VAL A 31 -16.11 -4.57 4.71
N LEU A 32 -14.85 -4.27 5.04
CA LEU A 32 -14.06 -5.03 6.03
C LEU A 32 -14.44 -4.80 7.49
N CYS A 33 -14.85 -3.60 7.89
CA CYS A 33 -15.16 -3.31 9.31
C CYS A 33 -16.49 -2.58 9.54
N GLY A 34 -17.26 -2.34 8.49
CA GLY A 34 -18.58 -1.69 8.56
C GLY A 34 -18.56 -0.18 8.85
N ALA A 35 -17.41 0.43 9.08
CA ALA A 35 -17.28 1.88 9.26
C ALA A 35 -17.58 2.63 7.96
N ARG A 36 -17.86 3.93 7.97
CA ARG A 36 -18.05 4.70 6.72
C ARG A 36 -16.80 4.59 5.83
N MET A 37 -16.99 4.30 4.54
CA MET A 37 -15.91 4.36 3.56
C MET A 37 -15.69 5.82 3.18
N ASP A 38 -14.69 6.39 3.83
CA ASP A 38 -14.09 7.65 3.44
C ASP A 38 -12.59 7.43 3.22
N ALA A 39 -11.92 8.46 2.69
CA ALA A 39 -10.48 8.40 2.46
C ALA A 39 -9.67 8.08 3.72
N ASN A 40 -10.19 8.33 4.94
CA ASN A 40 -9.54 7.97 6.20
C ASN A 40 -9.55 6.46 6.42
N HIS A 41 -10.72 5.89 6.18
CA HIS A 41 -10.96 4.50 6.48
C HIS A 41 -10.13 3.56 5.60
N ILE A 42 -9.98 3.91 4.32
CA ILE A 42 -9.20 3.16 3.32
C ILE A 42 -7.75 2.90 3.77
N VAL A 43 -7.16 3.81 4.53
CA VAL A 43 -5.74 3.75 4.93
C VAL A 43 -5.52 3.15 6.30
N ASN A 44 -6.51 3.30 7.19
CA ASN A 44 -6.39 3.05 8.62
C ASN A 44 -7.24 1.90 9.13
N CYS A 45 -8.02 1.24 8.26
CA CYS A 45 -8.77 0.06 8.65
C CYS A 45 -7.83 -1.00 9.23
N SER A 46 -8.04 -1.37 10.50
CA SER A 46 -7.24 -2.42 11.16
C SER A 46 -7.38 -3.77 10.45
N GLN A 47 -8.53 -4.00 9.79
CA GLN A 47 -8.78 -5.18 8.95
C GLN A 47 -8.04 -5.12 7.60
N MET A 48 -7.45 -3.98 7.23
CA MET A 48 -6.60 -3.80 6.04
C MET A 48 -5.10 -3.78 6.38
N HIS A 49 -4.71 -4.16 7.59
CA HIS A 49 -3.31 -4.07 8.03
C HIS A 49 -2.35 -4.80 7.08
N LEU A 50 -2.71 -6.00 6.63
CA LEU A 50 -1.93 -6.76 5.64
C LEU A 50 -1.79 -6.01 4.30
N HIS A 51 -2.88 -5.45 3.77
CA HIS A 51 -2.85 -4.70 2.51
C HIS A 51 -2.07 -3.39 2.64
N ARG A 52 -2.10 -2.76 3.82
CA ARG A 52 -1.25 -1.62 4.15
C ARG A 52 0.22 -2.03 4.09
N VAL A 53 0.60 -3.15 4.67
CA VAL A 53 1.98 -3.66 4.64
C VAL A 53 2.39 -4.02 3.22
N MET A 54 1.56 -4.74 2.47
CA MET A 54 1.85 -5.09 1.08
C MET A 54 2.01 -3.87 0.17
N ARG A 55 1.23 -2.81 0.39
CA ARG A 55 1.43 -1.52 -0.30
C ARG A 55 2.81 -0.94 0.03
N HIS A 56 3.14 -0.88 1.32
CA HIS A 56 4.43 -0.34 1.75
C HIS A 56 5.60 -1.14 1.18
N ASP A 57 5.52 -2.47 1.20
CA ASP A 57 6.51 -3.38 0.63
C ASP A 57 6.69 -3.16 -0.88
N ALA A 58 5.60 -3.10 -1.65
CA ALA A 58 5.67 -2.87 -3.09
C ALA A 58 6.29 -1.51 -3.45
N ILE A 59 5.99 -0.44 -2.69
CA ILE A 59 6.60 0.88 -2.89
C ILE A 59 8.08 0.85 -2.46
N SER A 60 8.40 0.15 -1.38
CA SER A 60 9.76 -0.01 -0.85
C SER A 60 10.68 -0.70 -1.85
N CYS A 61 10.27 -1.85 -2.38
CA CYS A 61 11.00 -2.57 -3.41
C CYS A 61 11.26 -1.68 -4.64
N TRP A 62 10.24 -0.94 -5.09
CA TRP A 62 10.41 -0.04 -6.23
C TRP A 62 11.41 1.08 -5.95
N VAL A 63 11.35 1.70 -4.76
CA VAL A 63 12.32 2.73 -4.34
C VAL A 63 13.73 2.15 -4.31
N THR A 64 13.92 0.97 -3.71
CA THR A 64 15.20 0.27 -3.68
C THR A 64 15.76 0.05 -5.08
N ASP A 65 14.97 -0.53 -5.99
CA ASP A 65 15.41 -0.80 -7.37
C ASP A 65 15.82 0.48 -8.10
N HIS A 66 15.09 1.58 -7.89
CA HIS A 66 15.36 2.85 -8.55
C HIS A 66 16.58 3.57 -7.99
N VAL A 67 16.85 3.47 -6.68
CA VAL A 67 18.07 4.02 -6.08
C VAL A 67 19.30 3.20 -6.50
N VAL A 68 19.21 1.87 -6.44
CA VAL A 68 20.32 0.97 -6.78
C VAL A 68 20.66 1.04 -8.27
N SER A 69 19.65 1.05 -9.16
CA SER A 69 19.88 1.12 -10.62
C SER A 69 20.58 2.41 -11.07
N LYS A 70 20.46 3.50 -10.30
CA LYS A 70 21.17 4.76 -10.53
C LYS A 70 22.60 4.77 -9.98
N LYS A 71 23.00 3.74 -9.23
CA LYS A 71 24.31 3.61 -8.56
C LYS A 71 24.66 4.84 -7.71
N ARG A 72 23.65 5.52 -7.16
CA ARG A 72 23.85 6.72 -6.32
C ARG A 72 24.15 6.37 -4.88
N CYS A 73 23.43 5.39 -4.33
CA CYS A 73 23.56 4.96 -2.96
C CYS A 73 23.42 3.45 -2.84
N THR A 74 24.13 2.86 -1.89
CA THR A 74 23.85 1.55 -1.33
C THR A 74 22.50 1.60 -0.63
N VAL A 75 21.69 0.55 -0.80
CA VAL A 75 20.41 0.41 -0.09
C VAL A 75 20.37 -0.95 0.58
N ILE A 76 20.15 -0.95 1.89
CA ILE A 76 19.78 -2.14 2.65
C ILE A 76 18.26 -2.16 2.71
N HIS A 77 17.64 -3.15 2.07
CA HIS A 77 16.20 -3.38 2.14
C HIS A 77 15.93 -4.57 3.08
N GLU A 78 15.61 -4.27 4.33
CA GLU A 78 15.36 -5.28 5.35
C GLU A 78 13.87 -5.64 5.36
N GLN A 79 13.56 -6.76 4.72
CA GLN A 79 12.23 -7.33 4.80
C GLN A 79 12.08 -8.07 6.13
N LYS A 80 11.13 -7.61 6.95
CA LYS A 80 10.80 -8.27 8.21
C LYS A 80 10.04 -9.55 7.89
N VAL A 81 10.78 -10.66 7.85
CA VAL A 81 10.29 -11.95 7.38
C VAL A 81 9.19 -12.46 8.32
N TRP A 82 8.19 -13.10 7.71
CA TRP A 82 7.01 -13.70 8.33
C TRP A 82 7.31 -14.79 9.39
N ALA A 83 8.59 -15.13 9.61
CA ALA A 83 9.03 -16.22 10.47
C ALA A 83 8.81 -15.93 11.98
N GLU A 84 8.76 -14.66 12.37
CA GLU A 84 8.34 -14.27 13.72
C GLU A 84 6.85 -13.93 13.67
N HIS A 85 5.98 -14.83 14.11
CA HIS A 85 4.51 -14.69 14.07
C HIS A 85 4.01 -13.36 14.67
N ASP A 86 4.76 -12.77 15.61
CA ASP A 86 4.45 -11.48 16.25
C ASP A 86 4.90 -10.25 15.43
N LYS A 87 5.79 -10.44 14.45
CA LYS A 87 6.30 -9.39 13.53
C LYS A 87 5.80 -9.55 12.08
N ALA A 88 5.08 -10.62 11.76
CA ALA A 88 4.32 -10.70 10.52
C ALA A 88 3.41 -9.45 10.44
N ASN A 89 3.50 -8.71 9.33
CA ASN A 89 2.86 -7.40 9.10
C ASN A 89 3.63 -6.14 9.55
N GLN A 90 4.95 -6.19 9.73
CA GLN A 90 5.74 -4.96 9.81
C GLN A 90 6.13 -4.46 8.42
N LYS A 91 6.19 -3.12 8.26
CA LYS A 91 6.74 -2.51 7.05
C LYS A 91 8.23 -2.85 6.93
N PRO A 92 8.77 -3.04 5.71
CA PRO A 92 10.21 -3.18 5.54
C PRO A 92 10.91 -1.89 5.94
N ASP A 93 12.15 -2.04 6.41
CA ASP A 93 13.03 -0.92 6.71
C ASP A 93 13.99 -0.72 5.52
N LEU A 94 14.14 0.51 5.07
CA LEU A 94 15.12 0.89 4.05
C LEU A 94 16.19 1.74 4.70
N PHE A 95 17.44 1.32 4.57
CA PHE A 95 18.57 2.05 5.13
C PHE A 95 19.61 2.38 4.05
N LEU A 96 20.07 3.62 4.08
CA LEU A 96 21.11 4.18 3.24
C LEU A 96 22.38 4.31 4.09
N PRO A 97 23.27 3.30 4.10
CA PRO A 97 24.46 3.32 4.94
C PRO A 97 25.40 4.46 4.57
N ASP A 98 25.42 4.85 3.30
CA ASP A 98 26.29 5.92 2.79
C ASP A 98 25.98 7.29 3.42
N THR A 99 24.72 7.52 3.77
CA THR A 99 24.27 8.77 4.41
C THR A 99 23.84 8.58 5.86
N ASN A 100 23.92 7.35 6.39
CA ASN A 100 23.39 6.98 7.70
C ASN A 100 21.91 7.37 7.90
N GLN A 101 21.10 7.21 6.85
CA GLN A 101 19.67 7.58 6.84
C GLN A 101 18.75 6.38 6.63
N ALA A 102 17.64 6.36 7.34
CA ALA A 102 16.53 5.44 7.12
C ALA A 102 15.44 6.11 6.28
N VAL A 103 14.99 5.46 5.21
CA VAL A 103 13.89 5.93 4.38
C VAL A 103 12.58 5.41 4.99
N ASP A 104 11.74 6.31 5.49
CA ASP A 104 10.43 5.96 6.08
C ASP A 104 9.31 6.29 5.10
N ILE A 105 8.69 5.24 4.54
CA ILE A 105 7.60 5.39 3.59
C ILE A 105 6.26 5.42 4.34
N GLY A 106 5.55 6.52 4.19
CA GLY A 106 4.22 6.78 4.76
C GLY A 106 3.16 6.99 3.68
N ALA A 107 2.01 6.33 3.81
CA ALA A 107 0.80 6.67 3.08
C ALA A 107 -0.24 7.10 4.11
N VAL A 108 -0.68 8.36 4.05
CA VAL A 108 -1.54 8.99 5.06
C VAL A 108 -2.59 9.88 4.39
N GLN A 109 -3.57 10.32 5.18
CA GLN A 109 -4.52 11.30 4.68
C GLN A 109 -3.82 12.63 4.35
N PRO A 110 -4.26 13.34 3.29
CA PRO A 110 -3.71 14.64 2.91
C PRO A 110 -3.63 15.64 4.07
N ALA A 111 -4.70 15.73 4.85
CA ALA A 111 -4.77 16.62 6.02
C ALA A 111 -3.77 16.27 7.13
N ALA A 112 -3.29 15.03 7.20
CA ALA A 112 -2.35 14.54 8.20
C ALA A 112 -0.89 14.53 7.70
N MET A 113 -0.62 14.86 6.44
CA MET A 113 0.72 14.73 5.86
C MET A 113 1.76 15.57 6.61
N ASN A 114 1.43 16.82 6.94
CA ASN A 114 2.37 17.73 7.62
C ASN A 114 2.65 17.29 9.07
N SER A 115 1.61 16.90 9.82
CA SER A 115 1.78 16.43 11.20
C SER A 115 2.48 15.08 11.24
N TYR A 116 2.22 14.19 10.28
CA TYR A 116 2.92 12.92 10.14
C TYR A 116 4.39 13.12 9.75
N TYR A 117 4.69 14.04 8.83
CA TYR A 117 6.08 14.39 8.51
C TYR A 117 6.83 14.85 9.75
N ARG A 118 6.24 15.80 10.48
CA ARG A 118 6.83 16.36 11.69
C ARG A 118 7.09 15.27 12.73
N SER A 119 6.12 14.39 12.97
CA SER A 119 6.29 13.32 13.96
C SER A 119 7.42 12.34 13.61
N LYS A 120 7.66 12.08 12.32
CA LYS A 120 8.81 11.28 11.88
C LYS A 120 10.13 11.98 12.13
N VAL A 121 10.22 13.25 11.76
CA VAL A 121 11.43 14.05 12.00
C VAL A 121 11.69 14.24 13.49
N GLU A 122 10.67 14.48 14.32
CA GLU A 122 10.82 14.58 15.78
C GLU A 122 11.28 13.27 16.42
N ALA A 123 10.78 12.13 15.95
CA ALA A 123 11.13 10.82 16.51
C ALA A 123 12.56 10.38 16.16
N TYR A 124 13.05 10.71 14.97
CA TYR A 124 14.27 10.11 14.42
C TYR A 124 15.34 11.13 14.00
N GLY A 125 15.02 12.43 14.00
CA GLY A 125 15.92 13.53 13.65
C GLY A 125 16.38 13.46 12.19
N GLU A 126 17.62 13.89 11.95
CA GLU A 126 18.25 13.90 10.63
C GLU A 126 18.50 12.49 10.05
N ARG A 127 18.38 11.45 10.87
CA ARG A 127 18.55 10.05 10.45
C ARG A 127 17.33 9.50 9.71
N THR A 128 16.19 10.19 9.69
CA THR A 128 15.05 9.76 8.88
C THR A 128 14.92 10.58 7.62
N LEU A 129 14.54 9.92 6.54
CA LEU A 129 14.21 10.51 5.24
C LEU A 129 12.76 10.13 4.90
N PRO A 130 11.75 10.90 5.37
CA PRO A 130 10.35 10.55 5.16
C PRO A 130 9.92 10.73 3.70
N ILE A 131 9.36 9.67 3.12
CA ILE A 131 8.65 9.67 1.84
C ILE A 131 7.15 9.54 2.13
N ILE A 132 6.42 10.64 2.05
CA ILE A 132 5.02 10.73 2.46
C ILE A 132 4.13 11.00 1.27
N LEU A 133 3.21 10.05 1.08
CA LEU A 133 2.18 10.04 0.06
C LEU A 133 0.83 10.32 0.72
N GLY A 134 0.07 11.22 0.11
CA GLY A 134 -1.35 11.39 0.36
C GLY A 134 -2.12 10.27 -0.30
N THR A 135 -3.18 9.80 0.34
CA THR A 135 -4.04 8.75 -0.20
C THR A 135 -4.88 9.16 -1.41
N ASP A 136 -4.91 10.46 -1.69
CA ASP A 136 -5.47 11.06 -2.89
C ASP A 136 -4.45 11.20 -4.04
N GLY A 137 -3.25 10.62 -3.88
CA GLY A 137 -2.17 10.77 -4.86
C GLY A 137 -1.43 12.10 -4.75
N THR A 138 -1.45 12.78 -3.60
CA THR A 138 -0.59 13.94 -3.34
C THR A 138 0.76 13.53 -2.75
N LEU A 139 1.74 14.45 -2.79
CA LEU A 139 3.07 14.28 -2.21
C LEU A 139 3.36 15.39 -1.22
N HIS A 140 3.97 15.03 -0.09
CA HIS A 140 4.47 16.03 0.84
C HIS A 140 5.60 16.81 0.15
N GLU A 141 5.68 18.12 0.40
CA GLU A 141 6.65 19.00 -0.27
C GLU A 141 8.09 18.51 -0.08
N LYS A 142 8.46 18.13 1.14
CA LYS A 142 9.79 17.58 1.46
C LYS A 142 10.07 16.23 0.82
N THR A 143 9.04 15.42 0.57
CA THR A 143 9.23 14.17 -0.16
C THR A 143 9.66 14.41 -1.60
N LYS A 144 9.22 15.50 -2.24
CA LYS A 144 9.69 15.85 -3.59
C LYS A 144 11.18 16.19 -3.61
N GLU A 145 11.70 16.80 -2.55
CA GLU A 145 13.13 17.08 -2.37
C GLU A 145 13.89 15.76 -2.17
N HIS A 146 13.46 14.96 -1.19
CA HIS A 146 14.06 13.65 -0.89
C HIS A 146 14.14 12.71 -2.11
N LEU A 147 13.08 12.63 -2.92
CA LEU A 147 13.07 11.80 -4.13
C LEU A 147 14.12 12.30 -5.15
N ARG A 148 14.30 13.61 -5.30
CA ARG A 148 15.31 14.17 -6.21
C ARG A 148 16.73 13.91 -5.71
N ASP A 149 16.96 14.00 -4.40
CA ASP A 149 18.25 13.71 -3.78
C ASP A 149 18.63 12.24 -4.04
N LEU A 150 17.67 11.34 -3.86
CA LEU A 150 17.78 9.91 -4.20
C LEU A 150 17.88 9.63 -5.71
N GLY A 151 17.71 10.64 -6.57
CA GLY A 151 17.76 10.48 -8.03
C GLY A 151 16.54 9.78 -8.62
N ILE A 152 15.44 9.75 -7.88
CA ILE A 152 14.16 9.18 -8.29
C ILE A 152 13.37 10.24 -9.06
N ASP A 153 12.87 9.83 -10.22
CA ASP A 153 11.91 10.63 -10.98
C ASP A 153 10.56 10.68 -10.25
N VAL A 154 10.14 11.88 -9.86
CA VAL A 154 8.92 12.09 -9.07
C VAL A 154 7.67 11.60 -9.80
N LEU A 155 7.59 11.79 -11.13
CA LEU A 155 6.41 11.39 -11.90
C LEU A 155 6.30 9.87 -12.01
N LYS A 156 7.42 9.18 -12.25
CA LYS A 156 7.48 7.71 -12.27
C LYS A 156 7.14 7.11 -10.91
N PHE A 157 7.70 7.69 -9.83
CA PHE A 157 7.37 7.28 -8.48
C PHE A 157 5.88 7.43 -8.21
N MET A 158 5.28 8.57 -8.58
CA MET A 158 3.87 8.82 -8.36
C MET A 158 2.96 7.89 -9.15
N ALA A 159 3.25 7.67 -10.43
CA ALA A 159 2.49 6.75 -11.26
C ALA A 159 2.46 5.34 -10.65
N TYR A 160 3.60 4.86 -10.17
CA TYR A 160 3.68 3.56 -9.51
C TYR A 160 3.00 3.55 -8.13
N ALA A 161 3.24 4.56 -7.30
CA ALA A 161 2.69 4.62 -5.95
C ALA A 161 1.16 4.69 -5.94
N ILE A 162 0.56 5.53 -6.81
CA ILE A 162 -0.90 5.62 -6.97
C ILE A 162 -1.47 4.27 -7.39
N PHE A 163 -0.87 3.64 -8.41
CA PHE A 163 -1.30 2.32 -8.87
C PHE A 163 -1.29 1.28 -7.74
N VAL A 164 -0.21 1.21 -6.96
CA VAL A 164 -0.10 0.25 -5.84
C VAL A 164 -1.14 0.55 -4.75
N ILE A 165 -1.39 1.83 -4.43
CA ILE A 165 -2.42 2.23 -3.47
C ILE A 165 -3.79 1.73 -3.92
N GLU A 166 -4.17 2.01 -5.16
CA GLU A 166 -5.46 1.63 -5.73
C GLU A 166 -5.61 0.10 -5.86
N TYR A 167 -4.58 -0.57 -6.37
CA TYR A 167 -4.57 -2.02 -6.52
C TYR A 167 -4.77 -2.75 -5.18
N GLN A 168 -4.02 -2.36 -4.15
CA GLN A 168 -4.13 -3.01 -2.85
C GLN A 168 -5.48 -2.74 -2.19
N HIS A 169 -6.06 -1.57 -2.43
CA HIS A 169 -7.42 -1.26 -1.98
C HIS A 169 -8.47 -2.13 -2.69
N HIS A 170 -8.36 -2.29 -4.00
CA HIS A 170 -9.27 -3.12 -4.77
C HIS A 170 -9.15 -4.61 -4.38
N LYS A 171 -7.92 -5.11 -4.25
CA LYS A 171 -7.65 -6.49 -3.82
C LYS A 171 -8.26 -6.80 -2.45
N ALA A 172 -8.12 -5.89 -1.49
CA ALA A 172 -8.73 -6.03 -0.16
C ALA A 172 -10.26 -6.16 -0.22
N THR A 173 -10.88 -5.39 -1.12
CA THR A 173 -12.33 -5.41 -1.34
C THR A 173 -12.79 -6.75 -1.92
N LEU A 174 -12.09 -7.26 -2.94
CA LEU A 174 -12.39 -8.55 -3.56
C LEU A 174 -12.23 -9.73 -2.57
N GLU A 175 -11.12 -9.77 -1.83
CA GLU A 175 -10.86 -10.84 -0.85
C GLU A 175 -11.89 -10.86 0.28
N TYR A 176 -12.42 -9.70 0.66
CA TYR A 176 -13.51 -9.63 1.62
C TYR A 176 -14.83 -10.14 1.03
N MET A 177 -15.20 -9.68 -0.16
CA MET A 177 -16.43 -10.12 -0.83
C MET A 177 -16.44 -11.64 -1.02
N ALA A 178 -15.29 -12.23 -1.37
CA ALA A 178 -15.13 -13.67 -1.42
C ALA A 178 -15.39 -14.35 -0.06
N ARG A 179 -14.79 -13.83 1.03
CA ARG A 179 -15.00 -14.36 2.39
C ARG A 179 -16.45 -14.29 2.84
N VAL A 180 -17.13 -13.17 2.60
CA VAL A 180 -18.57 -13.01 2.93
C VAL A 180 -19.42 -13.97 2.13
N ASN A 181 -19.18 -14.08 0.82
CA ASN A 181 -19.94 -14.99 -0.04
C ASN A 181 -19.75 -16.46 0.36
N CYS A 182 -18.53 -16.87 0.71
CA CYS A 182 -18.26 -18.20 1.26
C CYS A 182 -18.99 -18.43 2.59
N SER A 183 -18.95 -17.43 3.49
CA SER A 183 -19.63 -17.51 4.80
C SER A 183 -21.14 -17.55 4.65
N LEU A 184 -21.70 -16.79 3.71
CA LEU A 184 -23.13 -16.79 3.39
C LEU A 184 -23.55 -18.13 2.80
N LYS A 185 -22.79 -18.68 1.85
CA LYS A 185 -23.02 -20.02 1.29
C LYS A 185 -23.00 -21.10 2.37
N ALA A 186 -22.02 -21.05 3.28
CA ALA A 186 -21.93 -21.99 4.40
C ALA A 186 -23.14 -21.87 5.35
N ARG A 187 -23.56 -20.64 5.68
CA ARG A 187 -24.75 -20.41 6.52
C ARG A 187 -26.05 -20.85 5.86
N ILE A 188 -26.19 -20.66 4.54
CA ILE A 188 -27.34 -21.15 3.78
C ILE A 188 -27.36 -22.68 3.78
N ALA A 189 -26.21 -23.33 3.51
CA ALA A 189 -26.10 -24.79 3.52
C ALA A 189 -26.52 -25.40 4.88
N VAL A 190 -26.04 -24.83 6.00
CA VAL A 190 -26.46 -25.26 7.35
C VAL A 190 -27.96 -25.07 7.58
N ALA A 191 -28.54 -23.97 7.09
CA ALA A 191 -29.97 -23.71 7.22
C ALA A 191 -30.84 -24.62 6.35
N THR A 192 -30.30 -25.14 5.24
CA THR A 192 -31.01 -26.06 4.34
C THR A 192 -30.85 -27.53 4.73
N ASP A 193 -29.71 -27.91 5.32
CA ASP A 193 -29.47 -29.29 5.79
C ASP A 193 -30.31 -29.66 7.03
N GLY A 194 -30.75 -28.66 7.81
CA GLY A 194 -31.73 -28.85 8.89
C GLY A 194 -33.17 -29.08 8.42
N LYS A 195 -33.45 -29.02 7.12
CA LYS A 195 -34.76 -29.27 6.51
C LYS A 195 -34.72 -30.51 5.61
N ALA A 196 -34.47 -31.67 6.18
CA ALA A 196 -34.86 -32.91 5.52
C ALA A 196 -36.40 -32.98 5.45
N PRO A 197 -37.02 -33.21 4.27
CA PRO A 197 -38.45 -33.39 4.19
C PRO A 197 -38.83 -34.69 4.91
N ARG A 198 -39.72 -34.59 5.91
CA ARG A 198 -40.45 -35.73 6.45
C ARG A 198 -41.61 -36.06 5.52
#